data_AF-A0A1N6N7F8-F1
#
_entry.id   AF-A0A1N6N7F8-F1
#
_cell.length_a   1.000
_cell.length_b   1.000
_cell.length_c   1.000
_cell.angle_alpha   90.00
_cell.angle_beta   90.00
_cell.angle_gamma   90.00
#
_symmetry.space_group_name_H-M   'P 1'
#
loop_
_entity.id
_entity.type
_entity.pdbx_description
1 polymer ?
#
loop_
_entity_poly.entity_id
_entity_poly.type
_entity_poly.pdbx_seq_one_letter_code
_entity_poly.pdbx_strand_id
1 'polypeptide(L)'
;MQVEKRALDLLNSIKKGEKPEQGNEPLQTFGEALHFLDSNNLATGITVERSEEEKNIKGYSIEDDFSITVSGFEFLEKNKPDRE
;
A
#
# COMPACT_ATOMS: atom_id res chain seq x y z
N MET A 1 10.73 5.80 7.75
CA MET A 1 10.81 4.34 7.92
C MET A 1 9.49 3.67 8.37
N GLN A 2 8.42 4.39 8.75
CA GLN A 2 7.13 3.74 9.12
C GLN A 2 6.23 3.43 7.91
N VAL A 3 6.20 4.30 6.89
CA VAL A 3 5.35 4.14 5.69
C VAL A 3 5.70 2.90 4.88
N GLU A 4 6.99 2.63 4.68
CA GLU A 4 7.48 1.48 3.90
C GLU A 4 7.11 0.14 4.53
N LYS A 5 7.30 0.03 5.86
CA LYS A 5 6.87 -1.15 6.63
C LYS A 5 5.36 -1.36 6.53
N ARG A 6 4.58 -0.27 6.60
CA ARG A 6 3.13 -0.35 6.47
C ARG A 6 2.71 -0.76 5.07
N ALA A 7 3.33 -0.21 4.04
CA ALA A 7 3.12 -0.60 2.65
C ALA A 7 3.39 -2.10 2.47
N LEU A 8 4.45 -2.63 3.08
CA LEU A 8 4.76 -4.07 3.15
C LEU A 8 3.65 -4.92 3.78
N ASP A 9 3.09 -4.49 4.92
CA ASP A 9 1.95 -5.17 5.56
C ASP A 9 0.70 -5.17 4.67
N LEU A 10 0.39 -4.04 4.03
CA LEU A 10 -0.72 -3.92 3.08
C LEU A 10 -0.52 -4.82 1.86
N LEU A 11 0.69 -4.83 1.31
CA LEU A 11 1.06 -5.65 0.16
C LEU A 11 0.99 -7.16 0.48
N ASN A 12 1.36 -7.56 1.70
CA ASN A 12 1.17 -8.93 2.18
C ASN A 12 -0.31 -9.31 2.32
N SER A 13 -1.16 -8.36 2.72
CA SER A 13 -2.61 -8.55 2.82
C SER A 13 -3.20 -8.74 1.41
N ILE A 14 -2.85 -7.86 0.47
CA ILE A 14 -3.25 -7.96 -0.95
C ILE A 14 -2.85 -9.31 -1.54
N LYS A 15 -1.62 -9.76 -1.27
CA LYS A 15 -1.12 -11.07 -1.72
C LYS A 15 -1.97 -12.25 -1.20
N LYS A 16 -2.59 -12.12 -0.03
CA LYS A 16 -3.50 -13.13 0.54
C LYS A 16 -4.94 -12.99 0.03
N GLY A 17 -5.21 -12.01 -0.83
CA GLY A 17 -6.57 -11.66 -1.26
C GLY A 17 -7.35 -10.85 -0.21
N GLU A 18 -6.66 -10.29 0.79
CA GLU A 18 -7.26 -9.44 1.81
C GLU A 18 -7.23 -7.98 1.37
N LYS A 19 -8.40 -7.32 1.39
CA LYS A 19 -8.50 -5.91 1.01
C LYS A 19 -7.78 -5.06 2.06
N PRO A 20 -6.90 -4.13 1.67
CA PRO A 20 -6.21 -3.28 2.63
C PRO A 20 -7.20 -2.35 3.35
N GLU A 21 -7.19 -2.37 4.69
CA GLU A 21 -8.08 -1.58 5.53
C GLU A 21 -7.31 -0.61 6.42
N GLN A 22 -7.82 0.62 6.56
CA GLN A 22 -7.23 1.64 7.42
C GLN A 22 -7.25 1.25 8.91
N GLY A 23 -8.30 0.56 9.37
CA GLY A 23 -8.49 0.24 10.78
C GLY A 23 -8.51 1.49 11.67
N ASN A 24 -7.70 1.49 12.73
CA ASN A 24 -7.59 2.59 13.69
C ASN A 24 -6.49 3.62 13.37
N GLU A 25 -5.82 3.50 12.22
CA GLU A 25 -4.73 4.40 11.88
C GLU A 25 -5.22 5.74 11.30
N PRO A 26 -4.41 6.81 11.39
CA PRO A 26 -4.69 8.06 10.71
C PRO A 26 -4.74 7.85 9.18
N LEU A 27 -5.74 8.47 8.53
CA LEU A 27 -5.91 8.46 7.08
C LEU A 27 -4.62 8.89 6.36
N GLN A 28 -3.91 9.87 6.92
CA GLN A 28 -2.66 10.37 6.37
C GLN A 28 -1.60 9.25 6.26
N THR A 29 -1.35 8.54 7.36
CA THR A 29 -0.35 7.46 7.40
C THR A 29 -0.73 6.28 6.49
N PHE A 30 -2.02 5.90 6.52
CA PHE A 30 -2.52 4.82 5.70
C PHE A 30 -2.47 5.17 4.20
N GLY A 31 -2.94 6.36 3.84
CA GLY A 31 -2.91 6.83 2.45
C GLY A 31 -1.50 7.09 1.93
N GLU A 32 -0.54 7.47 2.78
CA GLU A 32 0.87 7.51 2.40
C GLU A 32 1.41 6.11 2.04
N ALA A 33 1.01 5.08 2.79
CA ALA A 33 1.40 3.70 2.49
C ALA A 33 0.76 3.21 1.19
N LEU A 34 -0.54 3.47 0.98
CA LEU A 34 -1.22 3.15 -0.28
C LEU A 34 -0.58 3.91 -1.46
N HIS A 35 -0.24 5.18 -1.29
CA HIS A 35 0.39 5.96 -2.33
C HIS A 35 1.81 5.44 -2.64
N PHE A 36 2.52 4.95 -1.63
CA PHE A 36 3.80 4.28 -1.85
C PHE A 36 3.62 3.03 -2.71
N LEU A 37 2.58 2.21 -2.46
CA LEU A 37 2.26 1.05 -3.29
C LEU A 37 1.93 1.45 -4.72
N ASP A 38 1.05 2.44 -4.90
CA ASP A 38 0.63 2.95 -6.20
C ASP A 38 1.80 3.57 -6.98
N SER A 39 2.56 4.48 -6.37
CA SER A 39 3.68 5.19 -7.02
C SER A 39 4.85 4.29 -7.39
N ASN A 40 5.08 3.21 -6.63
CA ASN A 40 6.10 2.22 -6.96
C ASN A 40 5.53 1.07 -7.81
N ASN A 41 4.27 1.18 -8.26
CA ASN A 41 3.57 0.16 -9.04
C ASN A 41 3.67 -1.23 -8.40
N LEU A 42 3.48 -1.31 -7.08
CA LEU A 42 3.56 -2.55 -6.29
C LEU A 42 2.22 -3.29 -6.25
N ALA A 43 1.11 -2.57 -6.38
CA ALA A 43 -0.24 -3.13 -6.40
C ALA A 43 -1.12 -2.37 -7.38
N THR A 44 -2.11 -3.06 -7.94
CA THR A 44 -3.17 -2.50 -8.80
C THR A 44 -4.47 -2.40 -8.04
N GLY A 45 -5.40 -1.60 -8.55
CA GLY A 45 -6.71 -1.43 -7.92
C GLY A 45 -6.69 -0.55 -6.67
N ILE A 46 -5.65 0.28 -6.51
CA ILE A 46 -5.51 1.23 -5.41
C ILE A 46 -5.39 2.62 -6.02
N THR A 47 -6.21 3.54 -5.55
CA THR A 47 -6.14 4.95 -5.94
C THR A 47 -6.12 5.79 -4.68
N VAL A 48 -5.22 6.77 -4.62
CA VAL A 48 -5.09 7.66 -3.47
C VAL A 48 -5.34 9.09 -3.91
N GLU A 49 -6.31 9.73 -3.28
CA GLU A 49 -6.66 11.11 -3.56
C GLU A 49 -5.81 12.05 -2.71
N ARG A 50 -5.09 12.95 -3.37
CA ARG A 50 -4.18 13.91 -2.72
C ARG A 50 -4.55 15.34 -3.05
N SER A 51 -4.38 16.22 -2.08
CA SER A 51 -4.39 17.67 -2.36
C SER A 51 -3.04 18.08 -2.93
N GLU A 52 -3.05 18.69 -4.12
CA GLU A 52 -1.83 19.24 -4.74
C GLU A 52 -1.19 20.35 -3.89
N GLU A 53 -1.99 21.14 -3.17
CA GLU A 53 -1.50 22.26 -2.36
C GLU A 53 -0.85 21.86 -1.02
N GLU A 54 -1.35 20.81 -0.37
CA GLU A 54 -0.95 20.47 1.01
C GLU A 54 -0.23 19.12 1.16
N LYS A 55 -0.07 18.35 0.08
CA LYS A 55 0.42 16.96 0.14
C LYS A 55 -0.35 16.06 1.14
N ASN A 56 -1.57 16.47 1.50
CA ASN A 56 -2.44 15.76 2.41
C ASN A 56 -3.27 14.72 1.65
N ILE A 57 -3.38 13.53 2.24
CA ILE A 57 -4.28 12.48 1.77
C ILE A 57 -5.71 12.95 2.06
N LYS A 58 -6.52 13.10 1.02
CA LYS A 58 -7.95 13.43 1.14
C LYS A 58 -8.82 12.17 1.24
N GLY A 59 -8.39 11.09 0.61
CA GLY A 59 -9.13 9.84 0.54
C GLY A 59 -8.34 8.77 -0.17
N TYR A 60 -8.93 7.58 -0.23
CA TYR A 60 -8.44 6.48 -1.04
C TYR A 60 -9.64 5.65 -1.52
N SER A 61 -9.44 4.98 -2.65
CA SER A 61 -10.37 4.02 -3.22
C SER A 61 -9.60 2.73 -3.51
N ILE A 62 -10.17 1.60 -3.13
CA ILE A 62 -9.63 0.28 -3.46
C ILE A 62 -10.70 -0.47 -4.25
N GLU A 63 -10.37 -0.76 -5.50
CA GLU A 63 -11.21 -1.53 -6.43
C GLU A 63 -11.40 -2.96 -5.93
N ASP A 64 -12.41 -3.67 -6.44
CA ASP A 64 -12.61 -5.08 -6.08
C ASP A 64 -11.62 -6.02 -6.79
N ASP A 65 -11.08 -5.60 -7.93
CA ASP A 65 -10.04 -6.33 -8.70
C ASP A 65 -8.62 -5.91 -8.28
N PHE A 66 -8.41 -5.70 -6.98
CA PHE A 66 -7.09 -5.35 -6.46
C PHE A 66 -6.13 -6.53 -6.55
N SER A 67 -4.90 -6.29 -6.99
CA SER A 67 -3.91 -7.34 -7.16
C SER A 67 -2.50 -6.85 -6.88
N ILE A 68 -1.58 -7.78 -6.61
CA ILE A 68 -0.17 -7.46 -6.46
C ILE A 68 0.51 -7.54 -7.84
N THR A 69 1.35 -6.55 -8.15
CA THR A 69 2.13 -6.57 -9.41
C THR A 69 3.37 -7.45 -9.27
N VAL A 70 4.06 -7.69 -10.38
CA VAL A 70 5.37 -8.35 -10.38
C VAL A 70 6.36 -7.59 -9.48
N SER A 71 6.43 -6.26 -9.61
CA SER A 71 7.29 -5.41 -8.78
C SER A 71 6.91 -5.47 -7.30
N GLY A 72 5.62 -5.56 -6.99
CA GLY A 72 5.14 -5.80 -5.62
C GLY A 72 5.62 -7.13 -5.05
N PHE A 73 5.56 -8.20 -5.86
CA PHE A 73 6.08 -9.49 -5.46
C PHE A 73 7.58 -9.44 -5.16
N GLU A 74 8.39 -8.86 -6.05
CA GLU A 74 9.83 -8.70 -5.85
C GLU A 74 10.14 -7.86 -4.61
N PHE A 75 9.37 -6.80 -4.37
CA PHE A 75 9.51 -5.96 -3.19
C PHE A 75 9.21 -6.73 -1.90
N LEU A 76 8.15 -7.55 -1.89
CA LEU A 76 7.87 -8.46 -0.77
C LEU A 76 9.02 -9.44 -0.56
N GLU A 77 9.56 -10.04 -1.62
CA GLU A 77 10.63 -11.03 -1.49
C GLU A 77 11.91 -10.43 -0.92
N LYS A 78 12.29 -9.22 -1.35
CA LYS A 78 13.47 -8.49 -0.85
C LYS A 78 13.34 -8.07 0.61
N ASN A 79 12.10 -7.92 1.11
CA ASN A 79 11.81 -7.48 2.46
C ASN A 79 11.23 -8.58 3.35
N LYS A 80 11.21 -9.84 2.89
CA LYS A 80 10.96 -10.98 3.79
C LYS A 80 12.08 -10.95 4.83
N PRO A 81 11.76 -11.01 6.13
CA PRO A 81 12.79 -11.27 7.12
C PRO A 81 13.38 -12.63 6.75
N ASP A 82 14.68 -12.63 6.46
CA ASP A 82 15.47 -13.82 6.19
C ASP A 82 15.06 -14.89 7.22
N ARG A 83 14.36 -15.93 6.77
CA ARG A 83 14.22 -17.14 7.55
C ARG A 83 15.51 -17.92 7.31
N GLU A 84 16.57 -17.52 8.01
CA GLU A 84 17.69 -18.41 8.35
C GLU A 84 17.24 -19.43 9.41
#